data_AF-A0A4P7F568-F1
#
_entry.id   AF-A0A4P7F568-F1
#
_cell.length_a   1.000
_cell.length_b   1.000
_cell.length_c   1.000
_cell.angle_alpha   90.00
_cell.angle_beta   90.00
_cell.angle_gamma   90.00
#
_symmetry.space_group_name_H-M   'P 1'
#
loop_
_entity.id
_entity.type
_entity.pdbx_description
1 polymer ?
#
loop_
_entity_poly.entity_id
_entity_poly.type
_entity_poly.pdbx_seq_one_letter_code
_entity_poly.pdbx_strand_id
1 'polypeptide(L)'
;MSVAVSIALAGCNRDEAPINISYRQVGICKVYETAAGPVAPRVDEGLAIFKIESLDNSKSGKSFTFDPGLLYIDQSTPEQKAKQVWEWNRRFVSTDKRFVQSTGITPSTMATVPGGGKVEANSFVVVPIGTNNPSGGPEAKQFALDLLYDAGSADKGENHVSEGVNFIKSNATGNWQLAENCKEIALK
;
A
#
# COMPACT_ATOMS: atom_id res chain seq x y z
N MET A 1 -10.52 59.33 -19.53
CA MET A 1 -9.49 58.64 -18.74
C MET A 1 -10.08 57.32 -18.26
N SER A 2 -9.71 56.22 -18.90
CA SER A 2 -10.16 54.88 -18.52
C SER A 2 -9.06 54.24 -17.67
N VAL A 3 -9.34 53.99 -16.40
CA VAL A 3 -8.44 53.26 -15.50
C VAL A 3 -8.69 51.78 -15.70
N ALA A 4 -7.77 51.10 -16.39
CA ALA A 4 -7.76 49.65 -16.46
C ALA A 4 -7.22 49.11 -15.12
N VAL A 5 -8.13 48.68 -14.25
CA VAL A 5 -7.77 47.94 -13.04
C VAL A 5 -7.46 46.51 -13.47
N SER A 6 -6.16 46.17 -13.52
CA SER A 6 -5.71 44.78 -13.64
C SER A 6 -6.07 44.04 -12.35
N ILE A 7 -7.21 43.34 -12.37
CA ILE A 7 -7.54 42.35 -11.35
C ILE A 7 -6.60 41.17 -11.59
N ALA A 8 -5.49 41.13 -10.84
CA ALA A 8 -4.72 39.89 -10.69
C ALA A 8 -5.68 38.85 -10.10
N LEU A 9 -6.08 37.85 -10.89
CA LEU A 9 -6.79 36.69 -10.36
C LEU A 9 -5.94 36.09 -9.25
N ALA A 10 -6.48 36.07 -8.04
CA ALA A 10 -5.93 35.34 -6.90
C ALA A 10 -5.88 33.84 -7.26
N GLY A 11 -4.79 33.41 -7.89
CA GLY A 11 -4.51 32.00 -8.09
C GLY A 11 -3.85 31.44 -6.83
N CYS A 12 -4.63 30.96 -5.86
CA CYS A 12 -4.12 30.14 -4.76
C CYS A 12 -5.26 29.30 -4.14
N ASN A 13 -5.79 28.36 -4.93
CA ASN A 13 -6.23 27.07 -4.42
C ASN A 13 -5.81 26.06 -5.49
N ARG A 14 -4.50 25.81 -5.59
CA ARG A 14 -4.06 24.60 -6.27
C ARG A 14 -4.39 23.47 -5.32
N ASP A 15 -5.42 22.70 -5.65
CA ASP A 15 -5.57 21.37 -5.09
C ASP A 15 -4.20 20.69 -5.18
N GLU A 16 -3.69 20.25 -4.04
CA GLU A 16 -2.34 19.68 -3.99
C GLU A 16 -2.32 18.38 -4.78
N ALA A 17 -1.31 18.25 -5.64
CA ALA A 17 -1.16 17.02 -6.41
C ALA A 17 -0.87 15.86 -5.44
N PRO A 18 -1.51 14.70 -5.64
CA PRO A 18 -1.25 13.52 -4.82
C PRO A 18 0.20 13.03 -5.02
N ILE A 19 0.77 12.42 -3.99
CA ILE A 19 2.04 11.69 -4.11
C ILE A 19 1.80 10.40 -4.91
N ASN A 20 2.72 10.04 -5.79
CA ASN A 20 2.69 8.74 -6.44
C ASN A 20 3.50 7.71 -5.63
N ILE A 21 2.88 6.60 -5.27
CA ILE A 21 3.55 5.43 -4.70
C ILE A 21 3.59 4.33 -5.76
N SER A 22 4.77 4.08 -6.32
CA SER A 22 4.98 2.99 -7.27
C SER A 22 5.34 1.72 -6.54
N TYR A 23 4.68 0.62 -6.88
CA TYR A 23 4.87 -0.66 -6.23
C TYR A 23 4.63 -1.82 -7.19
N ARG A 24 5.07 -3.00 -6.78
CA ARG A 24 4.72 -4.25 -7.44
C ARG A 24 4.32 -5.30 -6.43
N GLN A 25 3.36 -6.13 -6.81
CA GLN A 25 3.07 -7.36 -6.08
C GLN A 25 4.16 -8.37 -6.43
N VAL A 26 4.81 -8.97 -5.43
CA VAL A 26 5.92 -9.90 -5.65
C VAL A 26 5.42 -11.34 -5.62
N GLY A 27 4.50 -11.64 -4.70
CA GLY A 27 3.88 -12.94 -4.60
C GLY A 27 3.09 -13.10 -3.31
N ILE A 28 2.52 -14.28 -3.12
CA ILE A 28 1.79 -14.66 -1.91
C ILE A 28 2.24 -16.05 -1.50
N CYS A 29 2.48 -16.28 -0.22
CA CYS A 29 2.91 -17.56 0.32
C CYS A 29 2.22 -17.91 1.65
N LYS A 30 2.18 -19.19 2.02
CA LYS A 30 1.59 -19.62 3.30
C LYS A 30 2.59 -19.64 4.45
N VAL A 31 3.83 -20.06 4.21
CA VAL A 31 4.84 -20.19 5.28
C VAL A 31 6.18 -19.58 4.90
N TYR A 32 6.92 -19.12 5.90
CA TYR A 32 8.33 -18.73 5.76
C TYR A 32 9.20 -19.49 6.76
N GLU A 33 10.46 -19.71 6.41
CA GLU A 33 11.38 -20.46 7.28
C GLU A 33 12.14 -19.53 8.20
N THR A 34 12.26 -19.89 9.47
CA THR A 34 13.18 -19.24 10.42
C THR A 34 14.21 -20.24 10.95
N ALA A 35 15.21 -19.75 11.69
CA ALA A 35 16.15 -20.65 12.37
C ALA A 35 15.48 -21.59 13.38
N ALA A 36 14.28 -21.24 13.88
CA ALA A 36 13.49 -22.06 14.80
C ALA A 36 12.52 -23.03 14.08
N GLY A 37 12.47 -23.00 12.74
CA GLY A 37 11.55 -23.79 11.92
C GLY A 37 10.56 -22.95 11.12
N PRO A 38 9.62 -23.60 10.41
CA PRO A 38 8.62 -22.93 9.59
C PRO A 38 7.65 -22.13 10.45
N VAL A 39 7.35 -20.91 10.01
CA VAL A 39 6.37 -20.02 10.62
C VAL A 39 5.26 -19.76 9.62
N ALA A 40 4.04 -20.05 10.06
CA ALA A 40 2.82 -19.69 9.35
C ALA A 40 2.18 -18.44 10.00
N PRO A 41 1.43 -17.62 9.24
CA PRO A 41 0.45 -16.71 9.82
C PRO A 41 -0.70 -17.52 10.46
N ARG A 42 -1.83 -16.88 10.79
CA ARG A 42 -2.96 -17.60 11.39
C ARG A 42 -3.54 -18.63 10.43
N VAL A 43 -4.35 -19.55 10.95
CA VAL A 43 -5.13 -20.49 10.14
C VAL A 43 -5.93 -19.70 9.09
N ASP A 44 -5.92 -20.17 7.84
CA ASP A 44 -6.52 -19.54 6.67
C ASP A 44 -5.95 -18.15 6.30
N GLU A 45 -4.74 -17.83 6.75
CA GLU A 45 -3.98 -16.66 6.31
C GLU A 45 -2.78 -17.03 5.42
N GLY A 46 -2.41 -16.10 4.56
CA GLY A 46 -1.17 -16.09 3.78
C GLY A 46 -0.46 -14.75 3.93
N LEU A 47 0.74 -14.66 3.37
CA LEU A 47 1.58 -13.46 3.38
C LEU A 47 1.66 -12.91 1.97
N ALA A 48 1.02 -11.77 1.73
CA ALA A 48 1.16 -11.02 0.49
C ALA A 48 2.40 -10.12 0.59
N ILE A 49 3.29 -10.21 -0.39
CA ILE A 49 4.57 -9.48 -0.39
C ILE A 49 4.55 -8.47 -1.53
N PHE A 50 4.90 -7.23 -1.20
CA PHE A 50 5.01 -6.15 -2.17
C PHE A 50 6.38 -5.49 -2.06
N LYS A 51 6.88 -5.03 -3.20
CA LYS A 51 8.04 -4.16 -3.26
C LYS A 51 7.55 -2.74 -3.52
N ILE A 52 7.86 -1.82 -2.62
CA ILE A 52 7.70 -0.38 -2.80
C ILE A 52 8.92 0.09 -3.60
N GLU A 53 8.65 0.56 -4.82
CA GLU A 53 9.68 0.91 -5.78
C GLU A 53 10.12 2.36 -5.57
N SER A 54 9.15 3.29 -5.58
CA SER A 54 9.44 4.72 -5.40
C SER A 54 8.29 5.50 -4.79
N LEU A 55 8.65 6.59 -4.11
CA LEU A 55 7.74 7.62 -3.59
C LEU A 55 8.04 8.91 -4.35
N ASP A 56 7.11 9.37 -5.19
CA ASP A 56 7.30 10.53 -6.07
C ASP A 56 6.31 11.65 -5.72
N ASN A 57 6.84 12.70 -5.10
CA ASN A 57 6.14 13.89 -4.68
C ASN A 57 6.52 15.11 -5.55
N SER A 58 6.99 14.87 -6.77
CA SER A 58 7.53 15.90 -7.67
C SER A 58 6.49 16.95 -8.09
N LYS A 59 5.20 16.64 -7.97
CA LYS A 59 4.08 17.51 -8.35
C LYS A 59 3.50 18.34 -7.20
N SER A 60 3.88 18.07 -5.95
CA SER A 60 3.38 18.80 -4.78
C SER A 60 4.42 19.80 -4.26
N GLY A 61 3.95 20.94 -3.74
CA GLY A 61 4.79 21.91 -3.03
C GLY A 61 5.01 21.58 -1.55
N LYS A 62 4.24 20.65 -0.98
CA LYS A 62 4.35 20.23 0.43
C LYS A 62 5.09 18.90 0.56
N SER A 63 5.73 18.70 1.71
CA SER A 63 6.29 17.40 2.06
C SER A 63 5.19 16.37 2.35
N PHE A 64 5.47 15.12 2.03
CA PHE A 64 4.66 13.97 2.38
C PHE A 64 5.41 13.08 3.37
N THR A 65 4.73 12.58 4.39
CA THR A 65 5.28 11.58 5.31
C THR A 65 4.70 10.21 4.96
N PHE A 66 5.55 9.34 4.44
CA PHE A 66 5.24 7.94 4.21
C PHE A 66 5.40 7.15 5.50
N ASP A 67 4.34 6.47 5.91
CA ASP A 67 4.31 5.49 6.98
C ASP A 67 3.84 4.14 6.42
N PRO A 68 4.75 3.16 6.28
CA PRO A 68 4.38 1.82 5.83
C PRO A 68 3.32 1.15 6.70
N GLY A 69 3.16 1.53 7.96
CA GLY A 69 2.14 0.98 8.87
C GLY A 69 0.71 1.36 8.46
N LEU A 70 0.54 2.41 7.66
CA LEU A 70 -0.74 2.85 7.10
C LEU A 70 -1.08 2.16 5.78
N LEU A 71 -0.16 1.36 5.22
CA LEU A 71 -0.46 0.55 4.05
C LEU A 71 -1.32 -0.64 4.43
N TYR A 72 -2.31 -0.95 3.59
CA TYR A 72 -3.18 -2.08 3.79
C TYR A 72 -3.73 -2.65 2.49
N ILE A 73 -4.27 -3.88 2.59
CA ILE A 73 -5.11 -4.50 1.58
C ILE A 73 -6.54 -4.51 2.09
N ASP A 74 -7.46 -4.10 1.22
CA ASP A 74 -8.89 -4.20 1.49
C ASP A 74 -9.43 -5.55 1.01
N GLN A 75 -9.83 -6.41 1.95
CA GLN A 75 -10.47 -7.70 1.68
C GLN A 75 -11.98 -7.65 1.92
N SER A 76 -12.56 -6.45 1.95
CA SER A 76 -13.99 -6.27 2.21
C SER A 76 -14.83 -6.75 1.04
N THR A 77 -15.92 -7.46 1.34
CA THR A 77 -16.96 -7.75 0.34
C THR A 77 -17.68 -6.45 -0.05
N PRO A 78 -18.40 -6.43 -1.19
CA PRO A 78 -19.24 -5.28 -1.57
C PRO A 78 -20.22 -4.86 -0.46
N GLU A 79 -20.78 -5.81 0.28
CA GLU A 79 -21.69 -5.56 1.39
C GLU A 79 -20.99 -4.87 2.57
N GLN A 80 -19.74 -5.23 2.85
CA GLN A 80 -18.93 -4.56 3.88
C GLN A 80 -18.54 -3.14 3.43
N LYS A 81 -18.23 -2.95 2.15
CA LYS A 81 -17.89 -1.64 1.59
C LYS A 81 -19.06 -0.65 1.58
N ALA A 82 -20.30 -1.16 1.58
CA ALA A 82 -21.50 -0.33 1.70
C ALA A 82 -21.72 0.21 3.13
N LYS A 83 -20.92 -0.23 4.11
CA LYS A 83 -20.96 0.21 5.50
C LYS A 83 -19.80 1.15 5.84
N GLN A 84 -19.70 1.47 7.12
CA GLN A 84 -18.67 2.38 7.66
C GLN A 84 -17.28 1.76 7.56
N VAL A 85 -16.25 2.58 7.40
CA VAL A 85 -14.87 2.12 7.15
C VAL A 85 -14.29 1.29 8.29
N TRP A 86 -14.78 1.45 9.53
CA TRP A 86 -14.39 0.59 10.65
C TRP A 86 -14.92 -0.85 10.51
N GLU A 87 -15.94 -1.10 9.68
CA GLU A 87 -16.47 -2.43 9.39
C GLU A 87 -15.77 -3.12 8.22
N TRP A 88 -14.87 -2.40 7.52
CA TRP A 88 -14.11 -2.93 6.40
C TRP A 88 -13.06 -3.92 6.90
N ASN A 89 -12.85 -5.00 6.15
CA ASN A 89 -11.81 -6.00 6.38
C ASN A 89 -10.46 -5.50 5.84
N ARG A 90 -9.90 -4.52 6.54
CA ARG A 90 -8.60 -3.92 6.22
C ARG A 90 -7.46 -4.72 6.85
N ARG A 91 -6.53 -5.18 6.03
CA ARG A 91 -5.34 -5.93 6.45
C ARG A 91 -4.11 -5.08 6.30
N PHE A 92 -3.58 -4.61 7.43
CA PHE A 92 -2.43 -3.71 7.48
C PHE A 92 -1.10 -4.47 7.38
N VAL A 93 -0.05 -3.75 6.98
CA VAL A 93 1.32 -4.26 6.96
C VAL A 93 1.69 -4.86 8.32
N SER A 94 2.31 -6.04 8.28
CA SER A 94 2.79 -6.75 9.47
C SER A 94 3.98 -6.02 10.10
N THR A 95 3.96 -5.94 11.43
CA THR A 95 5.10 -5.47 12.24
C THR A 95 6.05 -6.60 12.62
N ASP A 96 5.77 -7.83 12.18
CA ASP A 96 6.59 -9.01 12.47
C ASP A 96 7.95 -8.95 11.73
N LYS A 97 9.01 -8.70 12.50
CA LYS A 97 10.37 -8.59 11.99
C LYS A 97 10.98 -9.94 11.59
N ARG A 98 10.41 -11.07 12.02
CA ARG A 98 10.97 -12.41 11.76
C ARG A 98 10.99 -12.74 10.28
N PHE A 99 10.00 -12.28 9.52
CA PHE A 99 9.96 -12.46 8.07
C PHE A 99 11.14 -11.76 7.38
N VAL A 100 11.38 -10.50 7.75
CA VAL A 100 12.47 -9.70 7.20
C VAL A 100 13.83 -10.31 7.57
N GLN A 101 13.99 -10.71 8.82
CA GLN A 101 15.21 -11.35 9.33
C GLN A 101 15.52 -12.68 8.62
N SER A 102 14.50 -13.46 8.28
CA SER A 102 14.67 -14.76 7.62
C SER A 102 14.90 -14.65 6.11
N THR A 103 14.29 -13.66 5.45
CA THR A 103 14.35 -13.51 3.99
C THR A 103 15.46 -12.58 3.53
N GLY A 104 16.01 -11.75 4.41
CA GLY A 104 17.09 -10.80 4.09
C GLY A 104 16.64 -9.60 3.24
N ILE A 105 15.32 -9.40 3.05
CA ILE A 105 14.80 -8.24 2.35
C ILE A 105 14.98 -6.95 3.17
N THR A 106 14.98 -5.80 2.49
CA THR A 106 14.97 -4.50 3.17
C THR A 106 13.53 -4.09 3.48
N PRO A 107 13.12 -3.95 4.75
CA PRO A 107 11.77 -3.54 5.10
C PRO A 107 11.55 -2.07 4.76
N SER A 108 10.33 -1.71 4.36
CA SER A 108 9.97 -0.30 4.24
C SER A 108 9.96 0.36 5.63
N THR A 109 10.51 1.56 5.72
CA THR A 109 10.51 2.39 6.93
C THR A 109 9.80 3.70 6.67
N MET A 110 9.47 4.44 7.74
CA MET A 110 8.97 5.80 7.60
C MET A 110 9.96 6.65 6.81
N ALA A 111 9.44 7.52 5.94
CA ALA A 111 10.24 8.43 5.13
C ALA A 111 9.49 9.74 4.89
N THR A 112 10.22 10.86 4.94
CA THR A 112 9.68 12.16 4.51
C THR A 112 10.17 12.44 3.10
N VAL A 113 9.23 12.63 2.18
CA VAL A 113 9.50 13.05 0.81
C VAL A 113 9.24 14.55 0.71
N PRO A 114 10.26 15.40 0.48
CA PRO A 114 10.04 16.83 0.35
C PRO A 114 9.14 17.16 -0.84
N GLY A 115 8.50 18.34 -0.82
CA GLY A 115 7.79 18.85 -1.99
C GLY A 115 8.73 19.01 -3.18
N GLY A 116 8.30 18.57 -4.36
CA GLY A 116 9.15 18.50 -5.56
C GLY A 116 10.15 17.34 -5.55
N GLY A 117 10.16 16.52 -4.50
CA GLY A 117 11.13 15.45 -4.31
C GLY A 117 10.66 14.07 -4.78
N LYS A 118 11.63 13.16 -4.91
CA LYS A 118 11.41 11.74 -5.19
C LYS A 118 12.39 10.91 -4.37
N VAL A 119 11.93 9.77 -3.86
CA VAL A 119 12.75 8.78 -3.15
C VAL A 119 12.60 7.43 -3.85
N GLU A 120 13.73 6.83 -4.21
CA GLU A 120 13.79 5.42 -4.62
C GLU A 120 13.78 4.56 -3.35
N ALA A 121 12.64 3.90 -3.08
CA ALA A 121 12.43 3.21 -1.81
C ALA A 121 13.07 1.82 -1.82
N ASN A 122 12.90 1.06 -2.92
CA ASN A 122 13.43 -0.31 -3.11
C ASN A 122 13.32 -1.21 -1.86
N SER A 123 12.18 -1.12 -1.18
CA SER A 123 11.92 -1.79 0.09
C SER A 123 10.67 -2.64 0.01
N PHE A 124 10.45 -3.48 1.01
CA PHE A 124 9.38 -4.46 1.00
C PHE A 124 8.41 -4.26 2.16
N VAL A 125 7.14 -4.54 1.88
CA VAL A 125 6.09 -4.68 2.87
C VAL A 125 5.44 -6.05 2.76
N VAL A 126 4.99 -6.56 3.89
CA VAL A 126 4.34 -7.87 4.00
C VAL A 126 3.00 -7.68 4.69
N VAL A 127 1.93 -8.15 4.06
CA VAL A 127 0.57 -8.00 4.56
C VAL A 127 -0.01 -9.40 4.80
N PRO A 128 -0.44 -9.75 6.03
CA PRO A 128 -1.17 -10.98 6.27
C PRO A 128 -2.58 -10.85 5.70
N ILE A 129 -2.98 -11.80 4.86
CA ILE A 129 -4.25 -11.80 4.14
C ILE A 129 -5.02 -13.10 4.37
N GLY A 130 -6.34 -13.05 4.47
CA GLY A 130 -7.16 -14.27 4.43
C GLY A 130 -7.10 -14.93 3.05
N THR A 131 -7.01 -16.27 2.96
CA THR A 131 -6.79 -16.99 1.70
C THR A 131 -8.06 -17.43 0.97
N ASN A 132 -9.24 -17.37 1.61
CA ASN A 132 -10.50 -17.89 1.04
C ASN A 132 -11.13 -16.95 -0.02
N ASN A 133 -10.88 -15.63 0.06
CA ASN A 133 -11.11 -14.67 -1.04
C ASN A 133 -10.30 -13.40 -0.77
N PRO A 134 -8.98 -13.40 -1.03
CA PRO A 134 -8.13 -12.37 -0.48
C PRO A 134 -8.36 -10.97 -1.05
N SER A 135 -8.82 -10.87 -2.29
CA SER A 135 -9.13 -9.58 -2.94
C SER A 135 -10.51 -9.01 -2.59
N GLY A 136 -11.40 -9.81 -1.97
CA GLY A 136 -12.82 -9.47 -1.85
C GLY A 136 -13.59 -9.41 -3.18
N GLY A 137 -12.93 -9.71 -4.31
CA GLY A 137 -13.46 -9.62 -5.67
C GLY A 137 -13.80 -10.97 -6.30
N PRO A 138 -13.97 -11.01 -7.65
CA PRO A 138 -14.23 -12.24 -8.39
C PRO A 138 -13.09 -13.27 -8.24
N GLU A 139 -13.44 -14.55 -8.24
CA GLU A 139 -12.50 -15.67 -8.04
C GLU A 139 -11.28 -15.63 -8.98
N ALA A 140 -11.48 -15.26 -10.25
CA ALA A 140 -10.41 -15.15 -11.24
C ALA A 140 -9.34 -14.10 -10.88
N LYS A 141 -9.63 -13.20 -9.93
CA LYS A 141 -8.72 -12.15 -9.42
C LYS A 141 -8.47 -12.28 -7.93
N GLN A 142 -8.80 -13.42 -7.32
CA GLN A 142 -8.76 -13.61 -5.86
C GLN A 142 -7.41 -13.21 -5.23
N PHE A 143 -6.30 -13.37 -5.96
CA PHE A 143 -4.93 -13.06 -5.55
C PHE A 143 -4.33 -11.82 -6.23
N ALA A 144 -5.08 -11.09 -7.06
CA ALA A 144 -4.64 -9.81 -7.59
C ALA A 144 -4.95 -8.71 -6.57
N LEU A 145 -3.93 -8.31 -5.80
CA LEU A 145 -4.10 -7.47 -4.61
C LEU A 145 -3.61 -6.06 -4.87
N ASP A 146 -4.39 -5.09 -4.44
CA ASP A 146 -4.01 -3.68 -4.53
C ASP A 146 -3.63 -3.15 -3.14
N LEU A 147 -2.53 -2.40 -3.09
CA LEU A 147 -2.14 -1.66 -1.90
C LEU A 147 -2.92 -0.35 -1.85
N LEU A 148 -3.39 -0.04 -0.64
CA LEU A 148 -4.07 1.20 -0.27
C LEU A 148 -3.36 1.84 0.92
N TYR A 149 -3.67 3.10 1.19
CA TYR A 149 -3.09 3.87 2.28
C TYR A 149 -4.18 4.44 3.18
N ASP A 150 -4.07 4.31 4.50
CA ASP A 150 -4.95 4.99 5.45
C ASP A 150 -4.40 6.39 5.72
N ALA A 151 -4.90 7.39 4.99
CA ALA A 151 -4.38 8.76 5.08
C ALA A 151 -4.97 9.58 6.25
N GLY A 152 -5.75 8.95 7.13
CA GLY A 152 -6.27 9.63 8.33
C GLY A 152 -7.74 9.36 8.62
N SER A 153 -8.10 8.09 8.83
CA SER A 153 -9.42 7.74 9.38
C SER A 153 -9.70 8.33 10.78
N ALA A 154 -8.77 9.07 11.41
CA ALA A 154 -8.89 9.55 12.79
C ALA A 154 -9.37 11.00 12.95
N ASP A 155 -9.13 11.92 12.00
CA ASP A 155 -9.33 13.36 12.28
C ASP A 155 -10.47 14.03 11.48
N LYS A 156 -11.05 13.39 10.45
CA LYS A 156 -12.03 14.02 9.56
C LYS A 156 -13.18 13.11 9.08
N GLY A 157 -13.63 12.16 9.91
CA GLY A 157 -14.78 11.33 9.57
C GLY A 157 -14.49 10.38 8.41
N GLU A 158 -13.86 9.25 8.73
CA GLU A 158 -13.99 7.93 8.09
C GLU A 158 -13.90 7.73 6.58
N ASN A 159 -13.66 8.73 5.74
CA ASN A 159 -13.71 8.54 4.28
C ASN A 159 -12.41 8.87 3.54
N HIS A 160 -11.31 9.05 4.26
CA HIS A 160 -10.03 9.47 3.68
C HIS A 160 -9.10 8.28 3.37
N VAL A 161 -9.66 7.26 2.73
CA VAL A 161 -8.89 6.14 2.21
C VAL A 161 -8.08 6.60 1.00
N SER A 162 -6.75 6.52 1.09
CA SER A 162 -5.79 6.89 0.05
C SER A 162 -5.92 8.33 -0.45
N GLU A 163 -6.54 9.23 0.32
CA GLU A 163 -6.59 10.64 -0.06
C GLU A 163 -5.18 11.21 -0.18
N GLY A 164 -4.93 11.98 -1.24
CA GLY A 164 -3.61 12.56 -1.50
C GLY A 164 -2.55 11.54 -1.92
N VAL A 165 -2.91 10.28 -2.15
CA VAL A 165 -1.99 9.20 -2.59
C VAL A 165 -2.51 8.56 -3.87
N ASN A 166 -1.66 8.47 -4.88
CA ASN A 166 -1.92 7.75 -6.11
C ASN A 166 -1.02 6.52 -6.21
N PHE A 167 -1.63 5.34 -6.31
CA PHE A 167 -0.91 4.07 -6.37
C PHE A 167 -0.68 3.61 -7.80
N ILE A 168 0.58 3.30 -8.13
CA ILE A 168 0.99 2.83 -9.47
C ILE A 168 1.52 1.41 -9.33
N LYS A 169 0.71 0.42 -9.71
CA LYS A 169 1.10 -1.00 -9.71
C LYS A 169 1.83 -1.35 -11.01
N SER A 170 3.14 -1.57 -10.95
CA SER A 170 3.95 -1.81 -12.16
C SER A 170 3.69 -3.17 -12.84
N ASN A 171 3.01 -4.09 -12.16
CA ASN A 171 2.68 -5.43 -12.68
C ASN A 171 1.19 -5.81 -12.49
N ALA A 172 0.28 -4.96 -12.94
CA ALA A 172 -1.17 -5.16 -12.78
C ALA A 172 -1.72 -6.48 -13.37
N THR A 173 -1.11 -7.04 -14.42
CA THR A 173 -1.59 -8.25 -15.13
C THR A 173 -0.88 -9.54 -14.75
N GLY A 174 -0.24 -9.59 -13.57
CA GLY A 174 0.45 -10.80 -13.11
C GLY A 174 -0.49 -11.98 -12.82
N ASN A 175 0.03 -13.20 -13.02
CA ASN A 175 -0.62 -14.43 -12.55
C ASN A 175 -0.16 -14.70 -11.11
N TRP A 176 -1.04 -14.41 -10.16
CA TRP A 176 -0.76 -14.54 -8.73
C TRP A 176 -1.23 -15.90 -8.23
N GLN A 177 -0.29 -16.75 -7.85
CA GLN A 177 -0.58 -18.03 -7.20
C GLN A 177 -0.12 -17.97 -5.74
N LEU A 178 -0.83 -18.70 -4.90
CA LEU A 178 -0.46 -18.92 -3.50
C LEU A 178 0.62 -20.00 -3.46
N ALA A 179 1.86 -19.60 -3.20
CA ALA A 179 2.96 -20.53 -2.96
C ALA A 179 2.80 -21.20 -1.59
N GLU A 180 3.26 -22.44 -1.46
CA GLU A 180 3.31 -23.08 -0.15
C GLU A 180 4.37 -22.39 0.73
N ASN A 181 5.56 -22.15 0.18
CA ASN A 181 6.65 -21.50 0.91
C ASN A 181 7.12 -20.18 0.26
N CYS A 182 7.42 -19.16 1.07
CA CYS A 182 7.93 -17.88 0.60
C CYS A 182 9.31 -17.97 -0.06
N LYS A 183 10.07 -19.05 0.15
CA LYS A 183 11.33 -19.32 -0.57
C LYS A 183 11.15 -19.53 -2.07
N GLU A 184 9.95 -19.92 -2.50
CA GLU A 184 9.62 -20.10 -3.91
C GLU A 184 9.42 -18.76 -4.63
N ILE A 185 9.27 -17.67 -3.86
CA ILE A 185 9.07 -16.32 -4.38
C ILE A 185 10.43 -15.66 -4.60
N ALA A 186 10.65 -15.12 -5.80
CA ALA A 186 11.85 -14.38 -6.12
C ALA A 186 11.83 -12.98 -5.49
N LEU A 187 12.35 -12.88 -4.26
CA LEU A 187 12.55 -11.62 -3.55
C LEU A 187 13.84 -10.94 -4.02
N LYS A 188 13.78 -10.26 -5.16
CA LYS A 188 14.87 -9.43 -5.72
C LYS A 188 14.45 -7.95 -5.81
#